data_AF-A0A3A4K6L1-F1
#
_entry.id   AF-A0A3A4K6L1-F1
#
_cell.length_a   1.000
_cell.length_b   1.000
_cell.length_c   1.000
_cell.angle_alpha   90.00
_cell.angle_beta   90.00
_cell.angle_gamma   90.00
#
_symmetry.space_group_name_H-M   'P 1'
#
loop_
_entity.id
_entity.type
_entity.pdbx_description
1 polymer ?
#
loop_
_entity_poly.entity_id
_entity_poly.type
_entity_poly.pdbx_seq_one_letter_code
_entity_poly.pdbx_strand_id
1 'polypeptide(L)' 'MSWREVLSCWTEIELDMHSVFGIDVNSGVLHERPWRWLEVRIRDLASTPGTRLHRAILPPTT' A
#
# COMPACT_ATOMS: atom_id res chain seq x y z
N MET A 1 -3.84 -8.54 -11.28
CA MET A 1 -4.42 -8.28 -9.95
C MET A 1 -5.37 -7.10 -10.03
N SER A 2 -6.54 -7.26 -9.45
CA SER A 2 -7.55 -6.21 -9.32
C SER A 2 -7.25 -5.29 -8.14
N TRP A 3 -7.78 -4.06 -8.20
CA TRP A 3 -7.70 -3.14 -7.05
C TRP A 3 -8.39 -3.67 -5.80
N ARG A 4 -9.41 -4.53 -5.94
CA ARG A 4 -10.07 -5.17 -4.80
C ARG A 4 -9.12 -6.06 -4.02
N GLU A 5 -8.31 -6.85 -4.71
CA GLU A 5 -7.31 -7.74 -4.08
C GLU A 5 -6.23 -6.91 -3.39
N VAL A 6 -5.69 -5.88 -4.05
CA VAL A 6 -4.68 -4.98 -3.46
C VAL A 6 -5.21 -4.31 -2.20
N LEU A 7 -6.41 -3.73 -2.26
CA LEU A 7 -7.02 -3.03 -1.12
C LEU A 7 -7.49 -3.97 -0.01
N SER A 8 -7.60 -5.28 -0.27
CA SER A 8 -7.86 -6.26 0.80
C SER A 8 -6.66 -6.43 1.74
N CYS A 9 -5.46 -6.05 1.30
CA CYS A 9 -4.23 -5.98 2.09
C CYS A 9 -4.05 -4.59 2.74
N TRP A 10 -5.12 -4.01 3.30
CA TRP A 10 -5.08 -2.64 3.82
C TRP A 10 -4.07 -2.47 4.96
N THR A 11 -3.96 -3.45 5.86
CA THR A 11 -3.01 -3.41 6.98
C THR A 11 -1.57 -3.31 6.50
N GLU A 12 -1.22 -4.05 5.45
CA GLU A 12 0.10 -4.03 4.83
C GLU A 12 0.37 -2.69 4.15
N ILE A 13 -0.62 -2.15 3.44
CA ILE A 13 -0.56 -0.80 2.86
C ILE A 13 -0.31 0.23 3.96
N GLU A 14 -1.07 0.20 5.06
CA GLU A 14 -0.95 1.14 6.16
C GLU A 14 0.44 1.11 6.82
N LEU A 15 0.95 -0.09 7.12
CA LEU A 15 2.28 -0.26 7.71
C LEU A 15 3.41 0.14 6.75
N ASP A 16 3.28 -0.15 5.47
CA ASP A 16 4.25 0.25 4.46
C ASP A 16 4.21 1.76 4.20
N MET A 17 3.03 2.37 4.18
CA MET A 17 2.89 3.82 4.08
C MET A 17 3.62 4.54 5.21
N HIS A 18 3.50 4.02 6.44
CA HIS A 18 4.22 4.56 7.59
C HIS A 18 5.73 4.32 7.48
N SER A 19 6.16 3.10 7.19
CA SER A 19 7.58 2.73 7.22
C SER A 19 8.40 3.22 6.02
N VAL A 20 7.81 3.32 4.84
CA VAL A 20 8.51 3.74 3.60
C VAL A 20 8.43 5.25 3.39
N PHE A 21 7.28 5.86 3.67
CA PHE A 21 7.04 7.28 3.38
C PHE A 21 6.90 8.17 4.62
N GLY A 22 6.87 7.60 5.82
CA GLY A 22 6.61 8.36 7.05
C GLY A 22 5.17 8.88 7.13
N ILE A 23 4.22 8.23 6.44
CA ILE A 23 2.83 8.68 6.33
C ILE A 23 1.94 7.79 7.20
N ASP A 24 1.29 8.39 8.20
CA ASP A 24 0.16 7.77 8.88
C ASP A 24 -1.13 8.03 8.08
N VAL A 25 -1.78 6.98 7.59
CA VAL A 25 -3.04 7.07 6.83
C VAL A 25 -4.22 7.50 7.71
N ASN A 26 -4.12 7.34 9.04
CA ASN A 26 -5.13 7.76 10.00
C ASN A 26 -4.97 9.23 10.45
N SER A 27 -3.94 9.93 9.97
CA SER A 27 -3.69 11.35 10.28
C SER A 27 -4.72 12.32 9.69
N GLY A 28 -5.64 11.84 8.84
CA GLY A 28 -6.56 12.67 8.06
C GLY A 28 -6.07 12.96 6.63
N VAL A 29 -4.83 12.59 6.29
CA VAL A 29 -4.20 12.85 4.98
C VAL A 29 -5.04 12.35 3.79
N LEU A 30 -5.82 11.29 3.95
CA LEU A 30 -6.68 10.75 2.90
C LEU A 30 -7.87 11.65 2.55
N HIS A 31 -8.26 12.56 3.44
CA HIS A 31 -9.27 13.59 3.16
C HIS A 31 -8.68 14.82 2.43
N GLU A 32 -7.36 15.05 2.57
CA GLU A 32 -6.69 16.23 2.01
C GLU A 32 -6.09 15.98 0.62
N ARG A 33 -5.89 14.70 0.25
CA ARG A 33 -5.19 14.32 -0.98
C ARG A 33 -6.12 13.61 -1.96
N PRO A 34 -5.98 13.87 -3.27
CA PRO A 34 -6.77 13.16 -4.28
C PRO A 34 -6.38 11.69 -4.32
N TRP A 35 -7.30 10.82 -4.78
CA TRP A 35 -7.05 9.38 -4.92
C TRP A 35 -5.73 9.05 -5.63
N ARG A 36 -5.39 9.81 -6.69
CA ARG A 36 -4.15 9.61 -7.45
C ARG A 36 -2.89 9.66 -6.57
N TRP A 37 -2.89 10.46 -5.50
CA TRP A 37 -1.78 10.56 -4.56
C TRP A 37 -1.57 9.25 -3.77
N LEU A 38 -2.66 8.60 -3.35
CA LEU A 38 -2.59 7.30 -2.68
C LEU A 38 -2.28 6.19 -3.69
N GLU A 39 -2.92 6.23 -4.86
CA GLU A 39 -2.77 5.23 -5.92
C GLU A 39 -1.31 5.02 -6.34
N VAL A 40 -0.55 6.11 -6.57
CA VAL A 40 0.85 5.99 -7.00
C VAL A 40 1.75 5.36 -5.93
N ARG A 41 1.45 5.61 -4.65
CA ARG A 41 2.19 5.03 -3.52
C ARG A 41 1.88 3.56 -3.36
N ILE A 42 0.59 3.18 -3.43
CA ILE A 42 0.20 1.76 -3.40
C ILE A 42 0.85 0.99 -4.56
N ARG A 43 0.89 1.58 -5.77
CA ARG A 43 1.58 0.97 -6.92
C ARG A 43 3.08 0.79 -6.70
N ASP A 44 3.74 1.79 -6.12
CA ASP A 44 5.16 1.72 -5.77
C ASP A 44 5.42 0.62 -4.74
N LEU A 45 4.64 0.59 -3.65
CA LEU A 45 4.72 -0.45 -2.63
C LEU A 45 4.50 -1.84 -3.22
N ALA A 46 3.50 -2.01 -4.09
CA ALA A 46 3.19 -3.29 -4.73
C ALA A 46 4.31 -3.78 -5.67
N SER A 47 5.09 -2.85 -6.24
CA SER A 47 6.13 -3.15 -7.22
C SER A 47 7.54 -3.22 -6.62
N THR A 48 7.72 -2.75 -5.39
CA THR A 48 9.01 -2.73 -4.70
C THR A 48 9.22 -4.03 -3.91
N PRO A 49 10.20 -4.88 -4.29
CA PRO A 49 10.49 -6.08 -3.53
C PRO A 49 10.89 -5.77 -2.09
N GLY A 50 10.33 -6.54 -1.16
CA GLY A 50 10.64 -6.42 0.27
C GLY A 50 9.63 -5.62 1.09
N THR A 51 8.74 -4.87 0.45
CA THR A 51 7.58 -4.26 1.12
C THR A 51 6.61 -5.36 1.58
N ARG A 52 5.78 -5.07 2.58
CA ARG A 52 4.75 -6.00 3.05
C ARG A 52 3.70 -6.23 1.97
N LEU A 53 3.29 -5.16 1.29
CA LEU A 53 2.32 -5.24 0.21
C LEU A 53 2.81 -6.15 -0.91
N HIS A 54 4.03 -5.97 -1.41
CA HIS A 54 4.61 -6.83 -2.45
C HIS A 54 4.58 -8.32 -2.05
N ARG A 55 4.92 -8.64 -0.80
CA ARG A 55 4.89 -10.02 -0.28
C ARG A 55 3.48 -10.57 -0.15
N ALA A 56 2.53 -9.75 0.28
CA ALA A 56 1.14 -10.16 0.46
C ALA A 56 0.45 -10.47 -0.88
N ILE A 57 0.75 -9.69 -1.93
CA ILE A 57 0.12 -9.85 -3.24
C ILE A 57 0.81 -10.86 -4.15
N LEU A 58 2.06 -11.23 -3.86
CA LEU A 58 2.81 -12.28 -4.55
C LEU A 58 3.31 -13.32 -3.54
N PRO A 59 2.40 -14.10 -2.91
CA PRO A 59 2.82 -15.11 -1.96
C PRO A 59 3.68 -16.16 -2.68
N PRO A 60 4.79 -16.62 -2.07
CA PRO A 60 5.63 -17.66 -2.67
C PRO A 60 4.78 -18.92 -2.87
N THR A 61 4.82 -19.47 -4.09
CA THR A 61 4.20 -20.76 -4.41
C THR A 61 4.84 -21.81 -3.51
N THR A 62 4.07 -22.30 -2.53
CA THR A 62 4.51 -23.38 -1.63
C THR A 62 4.52 -24.70 -2.37
#